data_AF-A0AA42SZY0-F1
#
_entry.id   AF-A0AA42SZY0-F1
#
_cell.length_a   1.000
_cell.length_b   1.000
_cell.length_c   1.000
_cell.angle_alpha   90.00
_cell.angle_beta   90.00
_cell.angle_gamma   90.00
#
_symmetry.space_group_name_H-M   'P 1'
#
loop_
_entity.id
_entity.type
_entity.pdbx_description
1 polymer ?
#
loop_
_entity_poly.entity_id
_entity_poly.type
_entity_poly.pdbx_seq_one_letter_code
_entity_poly.pdbx_strand_id
1 'polypeptide(L)'
;MLSLMLFGLQAQAAEEKVYLLATAGLNDSNLAQSIFLHEADITSLDACREAVRQGQRDGDWLKYHHILRRDRMQGFSVQMQYRCVTGTQDIQLWFDRARYDHPYLISVDEQSSMTVRRMDTMAACMGAYRALPAARQAISHCAKSNQKVL
;
A
#
# COMPACT_ATOMS: atom_id res chain seq x y z
N MET A 1 33.87 -37.58 22.69
CA MET A 1 33.74 -36.19 22.22
C MET A 1 32.70 -36.17 21.11
N LEU A 2 31.53 -35.60 21.35
CA LEU A 2 30.53 -35.37 20.31
C LEU A 2 30.04 -33.93 20.47
N SER A 3 30.66 -33.01 19.71
CA SER A 3 30.25 -31.61 19.65
C SER A 3 29.05 -31.51 18.72
N LEU A 4 27.85 -31.33 19.26
CA LEU A 4 26.70 -30.88 18.48
C LEU A 4 26.88 -29.38 18.18
N MET A 5 27.18 -29.04 16.94
CA MET A 5 27.03 -27.67 16.43
C MET A 5 25.54 -27.39 16.23
N LEU A 6 24.94 -26.59 17.11
CA LEU A 6 23.66 -25.95 16.85
C LEU A 6 23.87 -24.81 15.84
N PHE A 7 23.60 -25.08 14.57
CA PHE A 7 23.34 -24.01 13.61
C PHE A 7 21.99 -23.38 13.96
N GLY A 8 22.02 -22.28 14.69
CA GLY A 8 20.87 -21.43 14.88
C GLY A 8 20.45 -20.87 13.53
N LEU A 9 19.31 -21.32 13.00
CA LEU A 9 18.61 -20.60 11.94
C LEU A 9 18.26 -19.22 12.50
N GLN A 10 19.00 -18.20 12.10
CA GLN A 10 18.54 -16.83 12.23
C GLN A 10 17.34 -16.68 11.30
N ALA A 11 16.15 -16.82 11.86
CA ALA A 11 14.94 -16.37 11.19
C ALA A 11 15.11 -14.87 10.96
N GLN A 12 15.46 -14.48 9.74
CA GLN A 12 15.48 -13.08 9.33
C GLN A 12 14.03 -12.63 9.37
N ALA A 13 13.66 -11.93 10.44
CA ALA A 13 12.40 -11.22 10.49
C ALA A 13 12.38 -10.26 9.30
N ALA A 14 11.36 -10.38 8.44
CA ALA A 14 11.19 -9.48 7.32
C ALA A 14 11.21 -8.03 7.84
N GLU A 15 12.09 -7.21 7.26
CA GLU A 15 12.28 -5.83 7.71
C GLU A 15 10.98 -5.05 7.58
N GLU A 16 10.54 -4.44 8.67
CA GLU A 16 9.36 -3.57 8.66
C GLU A 16 9.73 -2.24 8.01
N LYS A 17 9.00 -1.88 6.95
CA LYS A 17 9.22 -0.68 6.15
C LYS A 17 8.04 0.27 6.29
N VAL A 18 8.31 1.57 6.14
CA VAL A 18 7.26 2.59 6.04
C VAL A 18 6.88 2.77 4.58
N TYR A 19 5.57 2.77 4.33
CA TYR A 19 4.95 3.04 3.04
C TYR A 19 3.97 4.20 3.16
N LEU A 20 3.91 5.02 2.11
CA LEU A 20 2.75 5.83 1.79
C LEU A 20 1.83 5.04 0.85
N LEU A 21 0.70 4.59 1.38
CA LEU A 21 -0.40 4.03 0.61
C LEU A 21 -1.27 5.17 0.08
N ALA A 22 -1.22 5.39 -1.23
CA ALA A 22 -2.13 6.33 -1.90
C ALA A 22 -3.20 5.55 -2.67
N THR A 23 -4.47 5.83 -2.36
CA THR A 23 -5.64 5.21 -2.99
C THR A 23 -6.52 6.26 -3.66
N ALA A 24 -6.81 6.06 -4.94
CA ALA A 24 -7.80 6.81 -5.70
C ALA A 24 -9.07 5.98 -5.82
N GLY A 25 -10.12 6.38 -5.10
CA GLY A 25 -11.47 5.85 -5.31
C GLY A 25 -12.16 6.62 -6.44
N LEU A 26 -12.70 5.90 -7.42
CA LEU A 26 -13.62 6.49 -8.40
C LEU A 26 -15.02 6.50 -7.79
N ASN A 27 -15.57 7.69 -7.52
CA ASN A 27 -16.92 7.83 -6.99
C ASN A 27 -17.93 7.06 -7.86
N ASP A 28 -18.89 6.39 -7.22
CA ASP A 28 -19.92 5.52 -7.83
C ASP A 28 -19.40 4.20 -8.45
N SER A 29 -18.15 3.80 -8.17
CA SER A 29 -17.63 2.49 -8.59
C SER A 29 -16.91 1.75 -7.45
N ASN A 30 -16.91 0.41 -7.54
CA ASN A 30 -16.06 -0.44 -6.68
C ASN A 30 -14.60 -0.50 -7.16
N LEU A 31 -14.19 0.40 -8.07
CA LEU A 31 -12.86 0.40 -8.68
C LEU A 31 -12.01 1.47 -8.00
N ALA A 32 -11.15 1.03 -7.09
CA ALA A 32 -10.07 1.85 -6.56
C ALA A 32 -8.74 1.51 -7.26
N GLN A 33 -7.89 2.53 -7.43
CA GLN A 33 -6.49 2.37 -7.79
C GLN A 33 -5.62 2.66 -6.58
N SER A 34 -4.52 1.92 -6.42
CA SER A 34 -3.60 2.08 -5.29
C SER A 34 -2.15 2.06 -5.74
N ILE A 35 -1.32 2.83 -5.07
CA ILE A 35 0.15 2.76 -5.16
C ILE A 35 0.75 2.71 -3.76
N PHE A 36 1.91 2.11 -3.65
CA PHE A 36 2.67 1.91 -2.42
C PHE A 36 4.04 2.57 -2.59
N LEU A 37 4.24 3.71 -1.95
CA LEU A 37 5.47 4.49 -2.10
C LEU A 37 6.36 4.25 -0.88
N HIS A 38 7.59 3.84 -1.12
CA HIS A 38 8.60 3.66 -0.09
C HIS A 38 9.82 4.49 -0.44
N GLU A 39 10.32 5.22 0.54
CA GLU A 39 11.50 6.07 0.43
C GLU A 39 12.41 5.72 1.61
N ALA A 40 13.66 5.38 1.31
CA ALA A 40 14.57 4.83 2.32
C ALA A 40 14.93 5.83 3.44
N ASP A 41 14.79 7.14 3.20
CA ASP A 41 15.03 8.19 4.19
C ASP A 41 13.80 8.45 5.10
N ILE A 42 12.64 7.84 4.82
CA ILE A 42 11.43 7.94 5.63
C ILE A 42 11.27 6.64 6.44
N THR A 43 11.84 6.64 7.63
CA THR A 43 11.91 5.45 8.50
C THR A 43 10.86 5.41 9.62
N SER A 44 9.99 6.42 9.72
CA SER A 44 8.92 6.47 10.72
C SER A 44 7.60 6.95 10.14
N LEU A 45 6.49 6.51 10.75
CA LEU A 45 5.15 6.96 10.39
C LEU A 45 4.99 8.47 10.56
N ASP A 46 5.63 9.09 11.55
CA ASP A 46 5.55 10.53 11.78
C ASP A 46 6.30 11.32 10.70
N ALA A 47 7.49 10.86 10.29
CA ALA A 47 8.19 11.45 9.14
C ALA A 47 7.36 11.33 7.85
N CYS A 48 6.72 10.17 7.63
CA CYS A 48 5.81 10.00 6.49
C CYS A 48 4.62 10.97 6.56
N ARG A 49 3.97 11.10 7.73
CA ARG A 49 2.81 11.98 7.92
C ARG A 49 3.21 13.43 7.66
N GLU A 50 4.37 13.85 8.14
CA GLU A 50 4.88 15.19 7.91
C GLU A 50 5.17 15.46 6.43
N ALA A 51 5.80 14.51 5.73
CA ALA A 51 6.02 14.59 4.29
C ALA A 51 4.70 14.69 3.50
N VAL A 52 3.68 13.90 3.86
CA VAL A 52 2.34 13.99 3.26
C VAL A 52 1.71 15.35 3.54
N ARG A 53 1.78 15.82 4.80
CA ARG A 53 1.23 17.10 5.23
C ARG A 53 1.83 18.24 4.40
N GLN A 54 3.15 18.21 4.18
CA GLN A 54 3.87 19.18 3.36
C GLN A 54 3.45 19.10 1.88
N GLY A 55 3.48 17.91 1.28
CA GLY A 55 3.11 17.71 -0.12
C GLY A 55 1.67 18.13 -0.44
N GLN A 56 0.74 17.94 0.49
CA GLN A 56 -0.65 18.38 0.34
C GLN A 56 -0.81 19.90 0.46
N ARG A 57 -0.05 20.57 1.32
CA ARG A 57 -0.12 22.04 1.48
C ARG A 57 0.56 22.77 0.34
N ASP A 58 1.78 22.35 0.02
CA ASP A 58 2.67 23.11 -0.85
C ASP A 58 2.50 22.68 -2.31
N GLY A 59 1.79 21.57 -2.56
CA GLY A 59 1.68 20.93 -3.87
C GLY A 59 2.97 20.25 -4.33
N ASP A 60 4.02 20.32 -3.51
CA ASP A 60 5.37 19.83 -3.79
C ASP A 60 5.71 18.66 -2.86
N TRP A 61 5.85 17.49 -3.47
CA TRP A 61 6.07 16.22 -2.78
C TRP A 61 7.55 15.87 -2.77
N LEU A 62 8.43 16.83 -2.45
CA LEU A 62 9.90 16.71 -2.48
C LEU A 62 10.46 15.40 -1.92
N LYS A 63 9.77 14.83 -0.91
CA LYS A 63 10.14 13.58 -0.23
C LYS A 63 9.59 12.31 -0.88
N TYR A 64 8.56 12.42 -1.70
CA TYR A 64 8.01 11.33 -2.49
C TYR A 64 8.12 11.70 -3.97
N HIS A 65 9.13 11.16 -4.65
CA HIS A 65 9.42 11.50 -6.05
C HIS A 65 8.33 11.07 -7.03
N HIS A 66 7.44 10.20 -6.56
CA HIS A 66 6.41 9.54 -7.33
C HIS A 66 5.08 9.72 -6.62
N ILE A 67 4.12 10.41 -7.22
CA ILE A 67 2.81 10.65 -6.62
C ILE A 67 1.67 10.30 -7.56
N LEU A 68 0.55 9.91 -6.98
CA LEU A 68 -0.68 9.71 -7.72
C LEU A 68 -1.25 11.07 -8.13
N ARG A 69 -1.11 11.40 -9.41
CA ARG A 69 -1.46 12.70 -9.99
C ARG A 69 -2.95 12.80 -10.29
N ARG A 70 -3.70 13.52 -9.46
CA ARG A 70 -5.16 13.76 -9.62
C ARG A 70 -5.52 14.38 -10.98
N ASP A 71 -4.66 15.25 -11.51
CA ASP A 71 -4.83 15.92 -12.81
C ASP A 71 -4.78 14.97 -14.01
N ARG A 72 -4.26 13.74 -13.84
CA ARG A 72 -4.30 12.68 -14.87
C ARG A 72 -5.58 11.84 -14.81
N MET A 73 -6.46 12.08 -13.83
CA MET A 73 -7.71 11.33 -13.62
C MET A 73 -8.95 12.15 -14.03
N GLN A 74 -8.86 12.78 -15.20
CA GLN A 74 -9.91 13.66 -15.72
C GLN A 74 -11.17 12.87 -16.09
N GLY A 75 -12.34 13.50 -15.97
CA GLY A 75 -13.64 12.91 -16.31
C GLY A 75 -14.32 12.13 -15.18
N PHE A 76 -13.69 12.00 -14.00
CA PHE A 76 -14.27 11.36 -12.82
C PHE A 76 -14.01 12.19 -11.56
N SER A 77 -14.97 12.18 -10.63
CA SER A 77 -14.73 12.66 -9.26
C SER A 77 -13.93 11.60 -8.51
N VAL A 78 -12.63 11.84 -8.33
CA VAL A 78 -11.74 10.94 -7.60
C VAL A 78 -11.58 11.42 -6.16
N GLN A 79 -11.84 10.52 -5.20
CA GLN A 79 -11.47 10.72 -3.82
C GLN A 79 -10.08 10.14 -3.58
N MET A 80 -9.13 11.03 -3.33
CA MET A 80 -7.76 10.70 -2.96
C MET A 80 -7.64 10.44 -1.46
N GLN A 81 -7.08 9.30 -1.09
CA GLN A 81 -6.76 8.94 0.28
C GLN A 81 -5.28 8.62 0.39
N TYR A 82 -4.59 9.23 1.36
CA TYR A 82 -3.19 9.01 1.65
C TYR A 82 -3.07 8.49 3.07
N ARG A 83 -2.45 7.32 3.26
CA ARG A 83 -2.23 6.70 4.57
C ARG A 83 -0.77 6.30 4.71
N CYS A 84 -0.12 6.77 5.77
CA CYS A 84 1.18 6.27 6.19
C CYS A 84 0.98 4.96 6.95
N VAL A 85 1.67 3.91 6.51
CA VAL A 85 1.53 2.55 7.03
C VAL A 85 2.88 1.88 7.20
N THR A 86 2.97 0.89 8.08
CA THR A 86 4.10 -0.04 8.11
C THR A 86 3.73 -1.34 7.41
N GLY A 87 4.71 -2.04 6.86
CA GLY A 87 4.50 -3.33 6.23
C GLY A 87 5.81 -4.08 6.06
N THR A 88 5.73 -5.41 6.03
CA THR A 88 6.88 -6.29 5.80
C THR A 88 6.93 -6.82 4.36
N GLN A 89 5.96 -6.46 3.52
CA GLN A 89 5.90 -6.93 2.15
C GLN A 89 6.89 -6.17 1.28
N ASP A 90 7.68 -6.88 0.46
CA ASP A 90 8.45 -6.25 -0.59
C ASP A 90 7.55 -5.88 -1.76
N ILE A 91 7.54 -4.60 -2.11
CA ILE A 91 6.68 -4.06 -3.17
C ILE A 91 7.58 -3.42 -4.22
N GLN A 92 7.39 -3.81 -5.48
CA GLN A 92 8.11 -3.25 -6.62
C GLN A 92 8.00 -1.72 -6.63
N LEU A 93 9.08 -1.04 -7.00
CA LEU A 93 9.10 0.42 -7.19
C LEU A 93 8.02 0.87 -8.18
N TRP A 94 7.58 2.12 -8.02
CA TRP A 94 6.57 2.70 -8.91
C TRP A 94 7.16 3.09 -10.26
N PHE A 95 6.39 2.86 -11.32
CA PHE A 95 6.73 3.26 -12.69
C PHE A 95 5.50 3.93 -13.33
N ASP A 96 5.60 5.22 -13.71
CA ASP A 96 4.49 6.04 -14.25
C ASP A 96 3.63 5.35 -15.31
N ARG A 97 4.26 4.56 -16.18
CA ARG A 97 3.63 3.97 -17.38
C ARG A 97 3.11 2.55 -17.15
N ALA A 98 3.30 1.98 -15.97
CA ALA A 98 2.78 0.66 -15.64
C ALA A 98 1.25 0.69 -15.54
N ARG A 99 0.61 -0.39 -16.01
CA ARG A 99 -0.85 -0.54 -15.96
C ARG A 99 -1.30 -0.89 -14.54
N TYR A 100 -2.44 -0.35 -14.11
CA TYR A 100 -3.10 -0.76 -12.88
C TYR A 100 -3.86 -2.07 -13.11
N ASP A 101 -3.14 -3.19 -13.17
CA ASP A 101 -3.68 -4.51 -13.49
C ASP A 101 -3.45 -5.57 -12.42
N HIS A 102 -2.82 -5.22 -11.29
CA HIS A 102 -2.60 -6.12 -10.15
C HIS A 102 -3.69 -5.93 -9.09
N PRO A 103 -4.65 -6.86 -8.95
CA PRO A 103 -5.73 -6.75 -7.96
C PRO A 103 -5.23 -7.18 -6.57
N TYR A 104 -5.54 -6.37 -5.57
CA TYR A 104 -5.18 -6.63 -4.17
C TYR A 104 -6.36 -6.42 -3.24
N LEU A 105 -6.43 -7.27 -2.22
CA LEU A 105 -7.14 -6.97 -0.98
C LEU A 105 -6.13 -6.35 -0.02
N ILE A 106 -6.36 -5.09 0.32
CA ILE A 106 -5.48 -4.29 1.18
C ILE A 106 -6.20 -4.09 2.50
N SER A 107 -5.55 -4.40 3.62
CA SER A 107 -6.04 -4.08 4.96
C SER A 107 -5.03 -3.23 5.70
N VAL A 108 -5.50 -2.24 6.46
CA VAL A 108 -4.66 -1.41 7.33
C VAL A 108 -5.33 -1.27 8.68
N ASP A 109 -4.73 -1.86 9.72
CA ASP A 109 -5.27 -1.87 11.06
C ASP A 109 -5.10 -0.53 11.82
N GLU A 110 -5.51 -0.53 13.09
CA GLU A 110 -5.45 0.64 13.97
C GLU A 110 -4.02 1.06 14.31
N GLN A 111 -3.06 0.13 14.24
CA GLN A 111 -1.64 0.38 14.44
C GLN A 111 -0.95 0.86 13.16
N SER A 112 -1.73 1.09 12.09
CA SER A 112 -1.23 1.43 10.75
C SER A 112 -0.40 0.31 10.12
N SER A 113 -0.55 -0.93 10.56
CA SER A 113 0.09 -2.08 9.91
C SER A 113 -0.71 -2.51 8.69
N MET A 114 -0.02 -2.62 7.56
CA MET A 114 -0.59 -2.98 6.27
C MET A 114 -0.38 -4.46 5.97
N THR A 115 -1.44 -5.07 5.44
CA THR A 115 -1.37 -6.37 4.78
C THR A 115 -1.90 -6.22 3.35
N VAL A 116 -1.18 -6.80 2.40
CA VAL A 116 -1.53 -6.77 0.98
C VAL A 116 -1.60 -8.19 0.47
N ARG A 117 -2.79 -8.63 0.04
CA ARG A 117 -3.00 -9.97 -0.50
C ARG A 117 -3.35 -9.91 -1.97
N ARG A 118 -2.51 -10.54 -2.79
CA ARG A 118 -2.73 -10.67 -4.25
C ARG A 118 -3.99 -11.46 -4.54
N MET A 119 -4.75 -11.00 -5.53
CA MET A 119 -5.96 -11.64 -6.03
C MET A 119 -5.86 -11.84 -7.55
N ASP A 120 -6.47 -12.90 -8.08
CA ASP A 120 -6.41 -13.18 -9.52
C ASP A 120 -7.20 -12.14 -10.34
N THR A 121 -8.31 -11.67 -9.80
CA THR A 121 -9.18 -10.68 -10.44
C THR A 121 -9.80 -9.74 -9.40
N MET A 122 -10.31 -8.59 -9.85
CA MET A 122 -11.09 -7.70 -8.97
C MET A 122 -12.39 -8.35 -8.48
N ALA A 123 -13.03 -9.19 -9.29
CA ALA A 123 -14.21 -9.94 -8.86
C ALA A 123 -13.89 -10.90 -7.71
N ALA A 124 -12.76 -11.63 -7.81
CA ALA A 124 -12.27 -12.48 -6.73
C ALA A 124 -11.93 -11.67 -5.47
N CYS A 125 -11.32 -10.49 -5.62
CA CYS A 125 -11.08 -9.58 -4.51
C CYS A 125 -12.39 -9.21 -3.80
N MET A 126 -13.39 -8.73 -4.55
CA MET A 126 -14.67 -8.31 -3.98
C MET A 126 -15.40 -9.48 -3.29
N GLY A 127 -15.34 -10.67 -3.85
CA GLY A 127 -15.87 -11.88 -3.22
C GLY A 127 -15.18 -12.17 -1.89
N ALA A 128 -13.85 -12.12 -1.86
CA ALA A 128 -13.08 -12.34 -0.64
C ALA A 128 -13.30 -11.24 0.41
N TYR A 129 -13.42 -9.98 -0.01
CA TYR A 129 -13.76 -8.85 0.87
C TYR A 129 -15.11 -9.05 1.55
N ARG A 130 -16.16 -9.41 0.80
CA ARG A 130 -17.51 -9.63 1.35
C ARG A 130 -17.59 -10.82 2.31
N ALA A 131 -16.69 -11.78 2.18
CA ALA A 131 -16.59 -12.93 3.07
C ALA A 131 -15.86 -12.62 4.40
N LEU A 132 -15.23 -11.44 4.53
CA LEU A 132 -14.58 -11.04 5.78
C LEU A 132 -15.61 -10.74 6.89
N PRO A 133 -15.27 -10.95 8.16
CA PRO A 133 -16.03 -10.38 9.28
C PRO A 133 -16.14 -8.85 9.16
N ALA A 134 -17.23 -8.26 9.66
CA ALA A 134 -17.50 -6.82 9.54
C ALA A 134 -16.34 -5.94 10.04
N ALA A 135 -15.72 -6.29 11.18
CA ALA A 135 -14.56 -5.58 11.70
C ALA A 135 -13.36 -5.57 10.73
N ARG A 136 -13.14 -6.67 10.01
CA ARG A 136 -12.09 -6.76 8.99
C ARG A 136 -12.48 -6.04 7.70
N GLN A 137 -13.76 -6.05 7.32
CA GLN A 137 -14.25 -5.26 6.18
C GLN A 137 -13.99 -3.77 6.40
N ALA A 138 -14.26 -3.23 7.60
CA ALA A 138 -14.09 -1.81 7.92
C ALA A 138 -12.67 -1.26 7.71
N ILE A 139 -11.66 -2.14 7.80
CA ILE A 139 -10.25 -1.77 7.62
C ILE A 139 -9.66 -2.28 6.31
N SER A 140 -10.48 -2.86 5.43
CA SER A 140 -10.05 -3.47 4.18
C SER A 140 -10.71 -2.85 2.97
N HIS A 141 -10.05 -2.93 1.82
CA HIS A 141 -10.64 -2.55 0.54
C HIS A 141 -9.98 -3.31 -0.61
N CYS A 142 -10.67 -3.37 -1.74
CA CYS A 142 -10.12 -3.90 -2.98
C CYS A 142 -9.64 -2.77 -3.88
N ALA A 143 -8.43 -2.90 -4.42
CA ALA A 143 -7.88 -1.95 -5.38
C ALA A 143 -7.03 -2.67 -6.44
N LYS A 144 -6.86 -2.03 -7.59
CA LYS A 144 -5.79 -2.39 -8.52
C LYS A 144 -4.57 -1.54 -8.26
N SER A 145 -3.37 -2.13 -8.34
CA SER A 145 -2.11 -1.39 -8.34
C SER A 145 -1.36 -1.62 -9.64
N ASN A 146 -0.43 -0.72 -9.93
CA ASN A 146 0.57 -0.88 -10.98
C ASN A 146 1.89 -1.47 -10.45
N GLN A 147 1.94 -1.81 -9.16
CA GLN A 147 3.09 -2.42 -8.49
C GLN A 147 2.80 -3.88 -8.11
N LYS A 148 3.84 -4.71 -8.16
CA LYS A 148 3.80 -6.10 -7.71
C LYS A 148 4.25 -6.20 -6.26
N VAL A 149 3.48 -6.91 -5.44
CA VAL A 149 4.01 -7.49 -4.20
C VAL A 149 4.83 -8.72 -4.59
N LEU A 150 6.08 -8.78 -4.12
CA LEU A 150 7.09 -9.76 -4.49
C LEU A 150 7.08 -10.99 -3.57
#